data_AF-A0A380CPH0-F1
#
_entry.id   AF-A0A380CPH0-F1
#
_cell.length_a   1.000
_cell.length_b   1.000
_cell.length_c   1.000
_cell.angle_alpha   90.00
_cell.angle_beta   90.00
_cell.angle_gamma   90.00
#
_symmetry.space_group_name_H-M   'P 1'
#
loop_
_entity.id
_entity.type
_entity.pdbx_description
1 polymer ?
#
loop_
_entity_poly.entity_id
_entity_poly.type
_entity_poly.pdbx_seq_one_letter_code
_entity_poly.pdbx_strand_id
1 'polypeptide(L)'
;MEEIKELSIDALKDFINKTELVYKTAHKKLCFAIIQRIYRRTKLGYYFGDIKTCKEKGIVIEGNHRYLAYILAGIKINSISGTSSHCDVPTSYHEIEFDVESDWDENHENTIKFINDDFLNEYTNLK
;
A
#
# COMPACT_ATOMS: atom_id res chain seq x y z
N MET A 1 -3.58 -24.69 -5.54
CA MET A 1 -3.47 -23.22 -5.42
C MET A 1 -4.38 -22.83 -4.26
N GLU A 2 -3.84 -22.24 -3.20
CA GLU A 2 -4.68 -21.63 -2.16
C GLU A 2 -5.50 -20.52 -2.81
N GLU A 3 -6.80 -20.53 -2.55
CA GLU A 3 -7.71 -19.46 -2.97
C GLU A 3 -7.35 -18.21 -2.16
N ILE A 4 -6.88 -17.15 -2.84
CA ILE A 4 -6.52 -15.91 -2.15
C ILE A 4 -7.80 -15.25 -1.69
N LYS A 5 -8.10 -15.40 -0.40
CA LYS A 5 -9.20 -14.68 0.24
C LYS A 5 -9.01 -13.18 0.04
N GLU A 6 -10.02 -12.55 -0.52
CA GLU A 6 -10.04 -11.11 -0.72
C GLU A 6 -9.96 -10.37 0.62
N LEU A 7 -9.13 -9.32 0.67
CA LEU A 7 -8.96 -8.52 1.87
C LEU A 7 -10.26 -7.74 2.13
N SER A 8 -10.80 -7.83 3.34
CA SER A 8 -11.89 -6.95 3.80
C SER A 8 -11.34 -5.74 4.56
N ILE A 9 -12.13 -4.67 4.63
CA ILE A 9 -11.74 -3.47 5.39
C ILE A 9 -11.58 -3.78 6.88
N ASP A 10 -12.43 -4.64 7.45
CA ASP A 10 -12.34 -5.04 8.85
C ASP A 10 -11.04 -5.81 9.11
N ALA A 11 -10.65 -6.71 8.20
CA ALA A 11 -9.39 -7.43 8.32
C ALA A 11 -8.17 -6.48 8.24
N LEU A 12 -8.23 -5.45 7.39
CA LEU A 12 -7.19 -4.41 7.33
C LEU A 12 -7.10 -3.62 8.64
N LYS A 13 -8.24 -3.14 9.16
CA LYS A 13 -8.29 -2.39 10.42
C LYS A 13 -7.83 -3.23 11.60
N ASP A 14 -8.27 -4.47 11.69
CA ASP A 14 -7.84 -5.43 12.69
C ASP A 14 -6.33 -5.67 12.63
N PHE A 15 -5.80 -5.84 11.42
CA PHE A 15 -4.37 -6.03 11.21
C PHE A 15 -3.59 -4.82 11.69
N ILE A 16 -3.99 -3.62 11.28
CA ILE A 16 -3.34 -2.37 11.72
C ILE A 16 -3.38 -2.30 13.25
N ASN A 17 -4.54 -2.52 13.88
CA ASN A 17 -4.72 -2.49 15.33
C ASN A 17 -3.88 -3.49 16.13
N LYS A 18 -3.52 -4.63 15.53
CA LYS A 18 -2.77 -5.71 16.18
C LYS A 18 -1.27 -5.69 15.85
N THR A 19 -0.85 -4.85 14.91
CA THR A 19 0.52 -4.86 14.37
C THR A 19 1.25 -3.58 14.73
N GLU A 20 2.44 -3.71 15.30
CA GLU A 20 3.34 -2.57 15.45
C GLU A 20 3.93 -2.19 14.08
N LEU A 21 3.48 -1.07 13.53
CA LEU A 21 3.94 -0.56 12.25
C LEU A 21 5.20 0.30 12.45
N VAL A 22 6.30 -0.13 11.83
CA VAL A 22 7.62 0.55 11.91
C VAL A 22 7.56 2.01 11.44
N TYR A 23 6.85 2.26 10.34
CA TYR A 23 6.68 3.59 9.77
C TYR A 23 5.26 4.11 9.98
N LYS A 24 5.18 5.43 10.15
CA LYS A 24 3.97 6.25 10.15
C LYS A 24 3.69 6.82 8.75
N THR A 25 2.67 7.66 8.62
CA THR A 25 2.32 8.36 7.39
C THR A 25 2.09 9.85 7.63
N ALA A 26 2.24 10.70 6.61
CA ALA A 26 1.75 12.07 6.64
C ALA A 26 0.32 12.20 6.04
N HIS A 27 -0.21 11.12 5.46
CA HIS A 27 -1.52 11.12 4.83
C HIS A 27 -2.62 11.04 5.88
N LYS A 28 -3.74 11.72 5.63
CA LYS A 28 -4.96 11.61 6.47
C LYS A 28 -5.94 10.55 5.98
N LYS A 29 -5.84 10.16 4.70
CA LYS A 29 -6.75 9.22 4.04
C LYS A 29 -5.97 8.33 3.07
N LEU A 30 -6.38 7.07 2.93
CA LEU A 30 -5.89 6.14 1.91
C LEU A 30 -7.03 5.38 1.24
N CYS A 31 -6.91 5.11 -0.05
CA CYS A 31 -7.85 4.26 -0.80
C CYS A 31 -7.71 2.78 -0.45
N PHE A 32 -8.81 2.15 -0.02
CA PHE A 32 -8.86 0.74 0.29
C PHE A 32 -8.69 -0.16 -0.94
N ALA A 33 -9.33 0.19 -2.06
CA ALA A 33 -9.29 -0.60 -3.29
C ALA A 33 -7.86 -0.80 -3.82
N ILE A 34 -7.02 0.25 -3.73
CA ILE A 34 -5.60 0.18 -4.10
C ILE A 34 -4.83 -0.77 -3.17
N ILE A 35 -5.05 -0.70 -1.85
CA ILE A 35 -4.39 -1.61 -0.88
C ILE A 35 -4.80 -3.06 -1.16
N GLN A 36 -6.09 -3.30 -1.37
CA GLN A 36 -6.66 -4.62 -1.66
C GLN A 36 -6.05 -5.22 -2.94
N ARG A 37 -5.96 -4.44 -4.03
CA ARG A 37 -5.32 -4.87 -5.28
C ARG A 37 -3.85 -5.20 -5.10
N ILE A 38 -3.08 -4.32 -4.47
CA ILE A 38 -1.65 -4.55 -4.23
C ILE A 38 -1.45 -5.79 -3.36
N TYR A 39 -2.25 -5.96 -2.31
CA TYR A 39 -2.18 -7.13 -1.43
C TYR A 39 -2.42 -8.43 -2.20
N ARG A 40 -3.52 -8.51 -2.98
CA ARG A 40 -3.84 -9.69 -3.80
C ARG A 40 -2.70 -10.03 -4.74
N ARG A 41 -2.20 -9.04 -5.47
CA ARG A 41 -1.10 -9.22 -6.44
C ARG A 41 0.20 -9.60 -5.76
N THR A 42 0.47 -9.06 -4.58
CA THR A 42 1.64 -9.45 -3.78
C THR A 42 1.56 -10.91 -3.35
N LYS A 43 0.37 -11.39 -2.95
CA LYS A 43 0.13 -12.82 -2.66
C LYS A 43 0.29 -13.74 -3.88
N LEU A 44 0.13 -13.21 -5.10
CA LEU A 44 0.43 -13.90 -6.35
C LEU A 44 1.94 -13.86 -6.73
N GLY A 45 2.77 -13.19 -5.94
CA GLY A 45 4.22 -13.09 -6.16
C GLY A 45 4.67 -11.88 -6.97
N TYR A 46 3.80 -10.90 -7.20
CA TYR A 46 4.19 -9.63 -7.84
C TYR A 46 4.85 -8.67 -6.84
N TYR A 47 5.80 -7.87 -7.32
CA TYR A 47 6.48 -6.84 -6.55
C TYR A 47 6.36 -5.49 -7.27
N PHE A 48 5.87 -4.47 -6.57
CA PHE A 48 5.56 -3.13 -7.10
C PHE A 48 6.60 -2.07 -6.71
N GLY A 49 7.83 -2.50 -6.46
CA GLY A 49 8.95 -1.65 -6.07
C GLY A 49 9.01 -1.32 -4.58
N ASP A 50 10.09 -0.64 -4.22
CA ASP A 50 10.43 -0.24 -2.87
C ASP A 50 9.51 0.89 -2.36
N ILE A 51 9.49 1.09 -1.04
CA ILE A 51 8.87 2.29 -0.44
C ILE A 51 9.93 3.38 -0.25
N LYS A 52 9.51 4.64 -0.30
CA LYS A 52 10.39 5.76 0.06
C LYS A 52 10.08 6.21 1.48
N THR A 53 11.10 6.32 2.32
CA THR A 53 10.92 6.64 3.75
C THR A 53 11.80 7.79 4.19
N CYS A 54 11.30 8.62 5.09
CA CYS A 54 12.12 9.59 5.82
C CYS A 54 12.48 8.98 7.18
N LYS A 55 13.75 8.61 7.36
CA LYS A 55 14.23 7.96 8.59
C LYS A 55 14.12 8.87 9.81
N GLU A 56 14.43 10.15 9.65
CA GLU A 56 14.39 11.13 10.75
C GLU A 56 12.98 11.30 11.34
N LYS A 57 11.96 11.29 10.48
CA LYS A 57 10.56 11.41 10.91
C LYS A 57 9.85 10.06 11.12
N GLY A 58 10.46 8.96 10.69
CA GLY A 58 9.85 7.63 10.74
C GLY A 58 8.58 7.50 9.91
N ILE A 59 8.52 8.14 8.73
CA ILE A 59 7.32 8.13 7.86
C ILE A 59 7.59 7.55 6.48
N VAL A 60 6.55 6.97 5.89
CA VAL A 60 6.50 6.65 4.46
C VAL A 60 6.15 7.92 3.67
N ILE A 61 7.05 8.31 2.76
CA ILE A 61 6.89 9.46 1.85
C ILE A 61 6.19 9.02 0.57
N GLU A 62 6.55 7.85 0.06
CA GLU A 62 5.98 7.30 -1.18
C GLU A 62 5.72 5.80 -1.00
N GLY A 63 4.57 5.35 -1.51
CA GLY A 63 4.14 3.97 -1.39
C GLY A 63 3.43 3.64 -0.07
N ASN A 64 2.65 4.58 0.50
CA ASN A 64 1.83 4.34 1.69
C ASN A 64 0.89 3.14 1.52
N HIS A 65 0.22 3.01 0.38
CA HIS A 65 -0.61 1.83 0.07
C HIS A 65 0.23 0.55 -0.05
N ARG A 66 1.40 0.62 -0.71
CA ARG A 66 2.34 -0.52 -0.84
C ARG A 66 2.82 -1.00 0.53
N TYR A 67 3.17 -0.07 1.41
CA TYR A 67 3.65 -0.38 2.75
C TYR A 67 2.64 -1.25 3.51
N LEU A 68 1.39 -0.81 3.61
CA LEU A 68 0.34 -1.59 4.28
C LEU A 68 0.12 -2.95 3.60
N ALA A 69 0.01 -2.97 2.28
CA ALA A 69 -0.22 -4.20 1.53
C ALA A 69 0.93 -5.22 1.71
N TYR A 70 2.17 -4.76 1.75
CA TYR A 70 3.35 -5.61 1.88
C TYR A 70 3.48 -6.21 3.28
N ILE A 71 3.29 -5.43 4.34
CA ILE A 71 3.34 -5.97 5.72
C ILE A 71 2.18 -6.96 5.90
N LEU A 72 0.99 -6.62 5.43
CA LEU A 72 -0.18 -7.50 5.47
C LEU A 72 0.07 -8.81 4.68
N ALA A 73 0.78 -8.73 3.56
CA ALA A 73 1.18 -9.90 2.78
C ALA A 73 2.30 -10.73 3.42
N GLY A 74 3.01 -10.18 4.41
CA GLY A 74 4.16 -10.82 5.05
C GLY A 74 5.41 -10.82 4.16
N ILE A 75 5.51 -9.89 3.21
CA ILE A 75 6.68 -9.81 2.31
C ILE A 75 7.73 -8.83 2.84
N LYS A 76 8.99 -9.12 2.52
CA LYS A 76 10.11 -8.24 2.89
C LYS A 76 9.99 -6.90 2.16
N ILE A 77 10.03 -5.81 2.92
CA ILE A 77 9.98 -4.45 2.41
C ILE A 77 11.40 -3.90 2.30
N ASN A 78 11.77 -3.47 1.10
CA ASN A 78 12.94 -2.63 0.91
C ASN A 78 12.51 -1.16 0.99
N SER A 79 13.38 -0.33 1.56
CA SER A 79 13.14 1.11 1.66
C SER A 79 14.29 1.91 1.09
N ILE A 80 13.95 2.95 0.32
CA ILE A 80 14.87 3.94 -0.19
C ILE A 80 14.75 5.18 0.69
N SER A 81 15.90 5.79 1.02
CA SER A 81 15.92 7.01 1.81
C SER A 81 15.36 8.18 1.00
N GLY A 82 14.46 8.93 1.60
CA GLY A 82 13.91 10.17 1.07
C GLY A 82 13.96 11.27 2.12
N THR A 83 13.60 12.47 1.68
CA THR A 83 13.39 13.63 2.54
C THR A 83 11.89 13.90 2.69
N SER A 84 11.53 14.54 3.80
CA SER A 84 10.19 15.05 4.07
C SER A 84 10.23 16.57 4.15
N SER A 85 9.12 17.23 3.86
CA SER A 85 8.93 18.65 4.16
C SER A 85 8.75 18.86 5.67
N HIS A 86 8.91 20.10 6.17
CA HIS A 86 8.61 20.42 7.57
C HIS A 86 7.14 20.13 7.92
N CYS A 87 6.21 20.34 6.97
CA CYS A 87 4.77 20.20 7.15
C CYS A 87 4.30 18.74 7.26
N ASP A 88 5.14 17.76 6.93
CA ASP A 88 4.80 16.34 7.07
C ASP A 88 4.80 15.94 8.55
N VAL A 89 3.61 15.92 9.14
CA VAL A 89 3.39 15.49 10.53
C VAL A 89 3.21 13.98 10.57
N PRO A 90 4.04 13.23 11.31
CA PRO A 90 3.87 11.78 11.45
C PRO A 90 2.57 11.42 12.17
N THR A 91 1.65 10.81 11.43
CA THR A 91 0.35 10.32 11.89
C THR A 91 0.35 8.80 11.89
N SER A 92 -0.29 8.22 12.89
CA SER A 92 -0.41 6.78 12.97
C SER A 92 -1.40 6.24 11.94
N TYR A 93 -1.13 5.07 11.36
CA TYR A 93 -2.10 4.41 10.47
C TYR A 93 -3.40 3.99 11.20
N HIS A 94 -3.41 3.94 12.54
CA HIS A 94 -4.63 3.76 13.33
C HIS A 94 -5.57 4.99 13.29
N GLU A 95 -5.04 6.16 12.94
CA GLU A 95 -5.73 7.46 13.05
C GLU A 95 -6.19 7.99 11.69
N ILE A 96 -5.87 7.30 10.59
CA ILE A 96 -6.22 7.73 9.24
C ILE A 96 -7.55 7.13 8.79
N GLU A 97 -8.18 7.79 7.82
CA GLU A 97 -9.38 7.30 7.17
C GLU A 97 -9.03 6.36 6.00
N PHE A 98 -9.84 5.31 5.83
CA PHE A 98 -9.79 4.46 4.64
C PHE A 98 -11.00 4.75 3.77
N ASP A 99 -10.74 5.21 2.55
CA ASP A 99 -11.76 5.38 1.53
C ASP A 99 -12.17 4.02 0.98
N VAL A 100 -13.38 3.58 1.33
CA VAL A 100 -13.96 2.30 0.87
C VAL A 100 -14.95 2.48 -0.27
N GLU A 101 -15.35 3.72 -0.56
CA GLU A 101 -16.38 4.01 -1.56
C GLU A 101 -15.74 4.38 -2.91
N SER A 102 -14.64 5.13 -2.89
CA SER A 102 -14.00 5.62 -4.11
C SER A 102 -12.72 4.86 -4.44
N ASP A 103 -12.64 4.31 -5.65
CA ASP A 103 -11.38 3.87 -6.22
C ASP A 103 -10.65 5.07 -6.83
N TRP A 104 -9.49 5.41 -6.25
CA TRP A 104 -8.72 6.57 -6.71
C TRP A 104 -8.06 6.33 -8.07
N ASP A 105 -7.91 5.08 -8.51
CA ASP A 105 -7.37 4.76 -9.84
C ASP A 105 -8.40 4.94 -10.97
N GLU A 106 -9.71 4.86 -10.68
CA GLU A 106 -10.78 5.10 -11.67
C GLU A 106 -10.76 6.52 -12.21
N ASN A 107 -10.32 7.46 -11.39
CA ASN A 107 -10.41 8.89 -11.66
C ASN A 107 -9.08 9.48 -12.15
N HIS A 108 -8.11 8.64 -12.51
CA HIS A 108 -6.77 9.09 -12.88
C HIS A 108 -6.25 8.40 -14.15
N GLU A 109 -6.02 9.17 -15.21
CA GLU A 109 -5.66 8.68 -16.55
C GLU A 109 -4.45 7.74 -16.56
N ASN A 110 -3.44 8.02 -15.73
CA ASN A 110 -2.22 7.21 -15.69
C ASN A 110 -2.36 5.90 -14.89
N THR A 111 -3.36 5.78 -14.01
CA THR A 111 -3.48 4.65 -13.09
C THR A 111 -4.73 3.80 -13.32
N ILE A 112 -5.67 4.25 -14.15
CA ILE A 112 -6.86 3.49 -14.57
C ILE A 112 -6.53 2.09 -15.10
N LYS A 113 -5.39 1.94 -15.79
CA LYS A 113 -4.90 0.64 -16.27
C LYS A 113 -4.57 -0.37 -15.17
N PHE A 114 -4.40 0.08 -13.93
CA PHE A 114 -4.06 -0.78 -12.79
C PHE A 114 -5.30 -1.29 -12.03
N ILE A 115 -6.52 -0.92 -12.45
CA ILE A 115 -7.77 -1.41 -11.86
C ILE A 115 -7.94 -2.90 -12.15
N ASN A 116 -7.71 -3.29 -13.40
CA ASN A 116 -7.71 -4.68 -13.82
C ASN A 116 -6.28 -5.27 -13.83
N ASP A 117 -6.17 -6.55 -14.13
CA ASP A 117 -4.90 -7.27 -14.15
C ASP A 117 -4.32 -7.40 -15.58
N ASP A 118 -4.91 -6.75 -16.59
CA ASP A 118 -4.49 -6.88 -17.99
C ASP A 118 -3.04 -6.44 -18.18
N PHE A 119 -2.63 -5.40 -17.45
CA PHE A 119 -1.26 -4.89 -17.45
C PHE A 119 -0.23 -5.88 -16.89
N LEU A 120 -0.65 -6.87 -16.08
CA LEU A 120 0.29 -7.84 -15.49
C LEU A 120 0.89 -8.77 -16.56
N ASN A 121 0.21 -8.94 -17.69
CA ASN A 121 0.74 -9.70 -18.84
C ASN A 121 2.01 -9.06 -19.43
N GLU A 122 2.21 -7.77 -19.23
CA GLU A 122 3.43 -7.08 -19.65
C GLU A 122 4.61 -7.39 -18.71
N TYR A 123 4.33 -7.70 -17.43
CA TYR A 123 5.33 -7.99 -16.40
C TYR A 123 5.73 -9.46 -16.32
N THR A 124 4.90 -10.39 -16.79
CA THR A 124 5.23 -11.82 -16.87
C THR A 124 6.34 -12.14 -17.88
N ASN A 125 6.64 -11.22 -18.80
CA ASN A 125 7.72 -11.36 -19.79
C ASN A 125 9.10 -10.92 -19.28
N LEU A 126 9.23 -10.57 -17.99
CA LEU A 126 10.51 -10.22 -17.35
C LEU A 126 10.98 -11.28 -16.33
N LYS A 127 10.38 -12.47 -16.34
CA LYS A 127 10.84 -13.63 -15.57
C LYS A 127 11.96 -14.38 -16.28
#